data_AF-A0A841G0J0-F1
#
_entry.id   AF-A0A841G0J0-F1
#
_cell.length_a   1.000
_cell.length_b   1.000
_cell.length_c   1.000
_cell.angle_alpha   90.00
_cell.angle_beta   90.00
_cell.angle_gamma   90.00
#
_symmetry.space_group_name_H-M   'P 1'
#
loop_
_entity.id
_entity.type
_entity.pdbx_description
1 polymer ?
#
loop_
_entity_poly.entity_id
_entity_poly.type
_entity_poly.pdbx_seq_one_letter_code
_entity_poly.pdbx_strand_id
1 'polypeptide(L)'
;MAAGLTVDEQNRMITTRNENAVPHTAWWSYDSRTLDSPTDVEDLFATATTTWYSNAVKAIRILIGPAGTDETRAPLQVDIDIDEGRAHVRWRPDDTLGFEEGAKPHHRSLRVHIQSDEPLATLEGADCLVTPGYALRAVEEYTETGARPGCLGWRPY
;
A
#
# COMPACT_ATOMS: atom_id res chain seq x y z
N MET A 1 36.18 -27.09 -11.48
CA MET A 1 34.96 -27.75 -10.99
C MET A 1 34.25 -26.76 -10.09
N ALA A 2 33.17 -26.16 -10.56
CA ALA A 2 32.37 -25.22 -9.75
C ALA A 2 31.44 -26.04 -8.85
N ALA A 3 31.56 -25.87 -7.54
CA ALA A 3 30.61 -26.46 -6.59
C ALA A 3 29.29 -25.69 -6.71
N GLY A 4 28.24 -26.35 -7.20
CA GLY A 4 26.88 -25.82 -7.18
C GLY A 4 26.33 -25.91 -5.76
N LEU A 5 25.78 -24.79 -5.26
CA LEU A 5 25.04 -24.75 -4.00
C LEU A 5 23.86 -25.72 -4.07
N THR A 6 23.60 -26.40 -2.96
CA THR A 6 22.47 -27.32 -2.84
C THR A 6 21.13 -26.57 -2.87
N VAL A 7 20.04 -27.25 -3.27
CA VAL A 7 18.69 -26.64 -3.30
C VAL A 7 18.27 -26.13 -1.91
N ASP A 8 18.75 -26.77 -0.83
CA ASP A 8 18.57 -26.29 0.55
C ASP A 8 19.34 -24.99 0.86
N GLU A 9 20.53 -24.81 0.29
CA GLU A 9 21.30 -23.55 0.43
C GLU A 9 20.72 -22.43 -0.43
N GLN A 10 20.13 -22.75 -1.58
CA GLN A 10 19.39 -21.79 -2.40
C GLN A 10 18.07 -21.38 -1.73
N ASN A 11 17.36 -22.32 -1.09
CA ASN A 11 16.15 -22.03 -0.32
C ASN A 11 16.41 -21.25 0.97
N ARG A 12 17.61 -21.38 1.58
CA ARG A 12 18.03 -20.53 2.70
C ARG A 12 18.45 -19.11 2.29
N MET A 13 18.70 -18.87 1.00
CA MET A 13 19.01 -17.54 0.48
C MET A 13 17.78 -16.72 0.08
N ILE A 14 16.59 -17.32 0.05
CA ILE A 14 15.34 -16.62 -0.19
C ILE A 14 14.67 -16.42 1.17
N THR A 15 14.42 -15.16 1.53
CA THR A 15 13.87 -14.70 2.81
C THR A 15 14.87 -14.61 3.95
N THR A 16 15.83 -13.68 3.83
CA THR A 16 16.42 -13.07 5.03
C THR A 16 15.29 -12.32 5.75
N ARG A 17 14.67 -12.98 6.73
CA ARG A 17 13.82 -12.31 7.72
C ARG A 17 14.69 -11.22 8.34
N ASN A 18 14.39 -9.96 8.07
CA ASN A 18 15.03 -8.88 8.80
C ASN A 18 14.49 -8.98 10.23
N GLU A 19 15.27 -9.55 11.16
CA GLU A 19 14.88 -9.74 12.57
C GLU A 19 14.62 -8.39 13.29
N ASN A 20 14.95 -7.27 12.64
CA ASN A 20 14.65 -5.91 13.08
C ASN A 20 13.43 -5.28 12.38
N ALA A 21 12.74 -5.98 11.47
CA ALA A 21 11.53 -5.45 10.86
C ALA A 21 10.47 -5.29 11.94
N VAL A 22 10.04 -4.04 12.15
CA VAL A 22 8.96 -3.75 13.07
C VAL A 22 7.68 -4.25 12.40
N PRO A 23 6.89 -5.12 13.05
CA PRO A 23 5.65 -5.59 12.46
C PRO A 23 4.71 -4.41 12.24
N HIS A 24 3.97 -4.45 11.13
CA HIS A 24 2.97 -3.44 10.78
C HIS A 24 1.59 -4.07 10.76
N THR A 25 0.55 -3.23 10.82
CA THR A 25 -0.83 -3.64 10.62
C THR A 25 -1.38 -2.83 9.46
N ALA A 26 -2.09 -3.52 8.56
CA ALA A 26 -2.90 -2.92 7.51
C ALA A 26 -4.37 -3.03 7.88
N TRP A 27 -5.15 -1.99 7.61
CA TRP A 27 -6.60 -1.91 7.81
C TRP A 27 -7.29 -1.55 6.51
N TRP A 28 -8.40 -2.21 6.20
CA TRP A 28 -9.27 -1.86 5.07
C TRP A 28 -10.72 -2.24 5.40
N SER A 29 -11.66 -1.31 5.18
CA SER A 29 -13.06 -1.48 5.60
C SER A 29 -13.18 -1.92 7.08
N TYR A 30 -13.63 -3.14 7.35
CA TYR A 30 -13.77 -3.74 8.69
C TYR A 30 -12.69 -4.80 8.99
N ASP A 31 -11.77 -5.02 8.06
CA ASP A 31 -10.73 -6.03 8.15
C ASP A 31 -9.39 -5.40 8.54
N SER A 32 -8.54 -6.25 9.11
CA SER A 32 -7.14 -5.90 9.34
C SER A 32 -6.25 -7.14 9.22
N ARG A 33 -4.97 -6.90 8.91
CA ARG A 33 -3.94 -7.96 8.82
C ARG A 33 -2.61 -7.43 9.31
N THR A 34 -1.89 -8.25 10.08
CA THR A 34 -0.49 -8.00 10.41
C THR A 34 0.38 -8.32 9.20
N LEU A 35 1.32 -7.41 8.90
CA LEU A 35 2.35 -7.56 7.89
C LEU A 35 3.66 -7.89 8.60
N ASP A 36 4.05 -9.17 8.54
CA ASP A 36 5.26 -9.68 9.18
C ASP A 36 6.46 -9.71 8.22
N SER A 37 6.19 -9.50 6.91
CA SER A 37 7.18 -9.54 5.85
C SER A 37 6.75 -8.69 4.63
N PRO A 38 7.69 -8.29 3.76
CA PRO A 38 7.37 -7.61 2.50
C PRO A 38 6.46 -8.44 1.57
N THR A 39 6.59 -9.76 1.57
CA THR A 39 5.71 -10.66 0.79
C THR A 39 4.24 -10.55 1.20
N ASP A 40 3.96 -10.14 2.44
CA ASP A 40 2.58 -9.89 2.89
C ASP A 40 1.93 -8.68 2.18
N VAL A 41 2.73 -7.77 1.59
CA VAL A 41 2.24 -6.54 0.93
C VAL A 41 1.60 -6.85 -0.43
N GLU A 42 2.21 -7.70 -1.25
CA GLU A 42 1.62 -8.14 -2.52
C GLU A 42 0.29 -8.86 -2.28
N ASP A 43 0.29 -9.80 -1.33
CA ASP A 43 -0.90 -10.54 -0.92
C ASP A 43 -1.97 -9.61 -0.32
N LEU A 44 -1.57 -8.58 0.42
CA LEU A 44 -2.49 -7.56 0.96
C LEU A 44 -3.23 -6.86 -0.17
N PHE A 45 -2.53 -6.38 -1.19
CA PHE A 45 -3.17 -5.66 -2.30
C PHE A 45 -4.11 -6.59 -3.08
N ALA A 46 -3.70 -7.83 -3.33
CA ALA A 46 -4.57 -8.82 -3.96
C ALA A 46 -5.80 -9.11 -3.10
N THR A 47 -5.64 -9.30 -1.79
CA THR A 47 -6.76 -9.59 -0.88
C THR A 47 -7.70 -8.39 -0.76
N ALA A 48 -7.19 -7.21 -0.45
CA ALA A 48 -7.98 -5.99 -0.24
C ALA A 48 -8.77 -5.59 -1.50
N THR A 49 -8.18 -5.74 -2.69
CA THR A 49 -8.86 -5.42 -3.96
C THR A 49 -9.78 -6.52 -4.47
N THR A 50 -9.61 -7.75 -4.00
CA THR A 50 -10.53 -8.87 -4.28
C THR A 50 -11.62 -9.00 -3.24
N THR A 51 -11.63 -8.24 -2.13
CA THR A 51 -12.78 -8.19 -1.23
C THR A 51 -13.96 -7.56 -1.97
N TRP A 52 -14.83 -8.41 -2.51
CA TRP A 52 -15.97 -8.05 -3.36
C TRP A 52 -16.99 -7.26 -2.54
N TYR A 53 -17.00 -5.94 -2.69
CA TYR A 53 -18.16 -5.15 -2.32
C TYR A 53 -19.19 -5.25 -3.45
N SER A 54 -20.48 -5.28 -3.10
CA SER A 54 -21.64 -5.51 -3.99
C SER A 54 -21.81 -4.49 -5.13
N ASN A 55 -20.87 -3.56 -5.26
CA ASN A 55 -20.89 -2.40 -6.10
C ASN A 55 -19.68 -2.53 -7.01
N ALA A 56 -19.82 -2.36 -8.32
CA ALA A 56 -18.81 -2.67 -9.35
C ALA A 56 -17.49 -1.86 -9.30
N VAL A 57 -17.09 -1.35 -8.13
CA VAL A 57 -15.92 -0.51 -7.89
C VAL A 57 -14.92 -1.30 -7.06
N LYS A 58 -13.76 -1.63 -7.66
CA LYS A 58 -12.65 -2.32 -7.00
C LYS A 58 -11.62 -1.35 -6.41
N ALA A 59 -12.12 -0.27 -5.86
CA ALA A 59 -11.30 0.78 -5.30
C ALA A 59 -11.44 0.82 -3.78
N ILE A 60 -10.32 0.74 -3.07
CA ILE A 60 -10.32 0.55 -1.62
C ILE A 60 -9.26 1.45 -0.95
N ARG A 61 -9.60 1.92 0.25
CA ARG A 61 -8.64 2.53 1.17
C ARG A 61 -7.97 1.46 2.01
N ILE A 62 -6.65 1.53 2.04
CA ILE A 62 -5.78 0.74 2.90
C ILE A 62 -5.00 1.72 3.78
N LEU A 63 -5.07 1.53 5.09
CA LEU A 63 -4.25 2.24 6.07
C LEU A 63 -3.16 1.31 6.57
N ILE A 64 -1.93 1.80 6.72
CA ILE A 64 -0.79 1.00 7.18
C ILE A 64 -0.06 1.76 8.29
N GLY A 65 0.21 1.06 9.40
CA GLY A 65 0.85 1.62 10.58
C GLY A 65 1.55 0.59 11.44
N PRO A 66 2.35 1.01 12.44
CA PRO A 66 3.09 0.08 13.29
C PRO A 66 2.13 -0.85 14.04
N ALA A 67 2.49 -2.11 14.26
CA ALA A 67 1.65 -3.04 15.00
C ALA A 67 1.38 -2.53 16.44
N GLY A 68 0.17 -2.78 16.93
CA GLY A 68 -0.29 -2.28 18.24
C GLY A 68 -0.69 -0.80 18.24
N THR A 69 -0.68 -0.13 17.09
CA THR A 69 -1.30 1.19 16.93
C THR A 69 -2.76 1.08 16.49
N ASP A 70 -3.48 2.19 16.55
CA ASP A 70 -4.87 2.32 16.10
C ASP A 70 -4.90 2.81 14.64
N GLU A 71 -5.88 2.38 13.84
CA GLU A 71 -6.02 2.76 12.42
C GLU A 71 -6.07 4.28 12.22
N THR A 72 -6.64 5.03 13.19
CA THR A 72 -6.73 6.49 13.13
C THR A 72 -5.36 7.14 13.20
N ARG A 73 -4.34 6.41 13.66
CA ARG A 73 -2.93 6.84 13.78
C ARG A 73 -2.01 6.21 12.74
N ALA A 74 -2.54 5.38 11.84
CA ALA A 74 -1.77 4.81 10.74
C ALA A 74 -1.19 5.94 9.86
N PRO A 75 0.14 6.08 9.71
CA PRO A 75 0.74 7.20 9.00
C PRO A 75 0.62 7.08 7.47
N LEU A 76 0.59 5.87 6.92
CA LEU A 76 0.49 5.66 5.49
C LEU A 76 -0.94 5.32 5.10
N GLN A 77 -1.48 6.05 4.13
CA GLN A 77 -2.77 5.77 3.50
C GLN A 77 -2.56 5.53 2.01
N VAL A 78 -3.19 4.48 1.49
CA VAL A 78 -3.25 4.16 0.07
C VAL A 78 -4.71 4.03 -0.32
N ASP A 79 -5.17 4.83 -1.26
CA ASP A 79 -6.44 4.63 -1.94
C ASP A 79 -6.14 4.11 -3.35
N ILE A 80 -6.51 2.88 -3.66
CA ILE A 80 -6.13 2.22 -4.92
C ILE A 80 -7.35 1.74 -5.69
N ASP A 81 -7.35 1.94 -7.00
CA ASP A 81 -8.27 1.36 -7.98
C ASP A 81 -7.47 0.57 -9.00
N ILE A 82 -7.49 -0.75 -8.84
CA ILE A 82 -6.66 -1.66 -9.64
C ILE A 82 -7.16 -1.78 -11.08
N ASP A 83 -8.48 -1.65 -11.30
CA ASP A 83 -9.09 -1.79 -12.64
C ASP A 83 -8.72 -0.59 -13.53
N GLU A 84 -8.62 0.60 -12.94
CA GLU A 84 -8.19 1.80 -13.65
C GLU A 84 -6.66 2.02 -13.56
N GLY A 85 -5.94 1.17 -12.83
CA GLY A 85 -4.48 1.22 -12.71
C GLY A 85 -3.99 2.49 -12.01
N ARG A 86 -4.70 2.97 -10.98
CA ARG A 86 -4.42 4.24 -10.30
C ARG A 86 -4.39 4.07 -8.79
N ALA A 87 -3.56 4.87 -8.14
CA ALA A 87 -3.50 4.98 -6.71
C ALA A 87 -3.29 6.43 -6.27
N HIS A 88 -3.70 6.68 -5.04
CA HIS A 88 -3.47 7.88 -4.27
C HIS A 88 -2.75 7.46 -2.99
N VAL A 89 -1.60 8.08 -2.72
CA VAL A 89 -0.79 7.76 -1.53
C VAL A 89 -0.67 9.02 -0.70
N ARG A 90 -1.01 8.94 0.59
CA ARG A 90 -0.97 10.06 1.52
C ARG A 90 -0.13 9.72 2.74
N TRP A 91 0.77 10.64 3.10
CA TRP A 91 1.46 10.65 4.37
C TRP A 91 0.65 11.47 5.36
N ARG A 92 -0.10 10.78 6.21
CA ARG A 92 -1.06 11.39 7.14
C ARG A 92 -0.43 12.28 8.22
N PRO A 93 0.83 12.07 8.69
CA PRO A 93 1.43 12.94 9.71
C PRO A 93 1.58 14.41 9.31
N ASP A 94 1.82 14.71 8.04
CA ASP A 94 1.96 16.10 7.54
C ASP A 94 1.02 16.44 6.39
N ASP A 95 0.08 15.55 6.10
CA ASP A 95 -0.93 15.70 5.06
C ASP A 95 -0.37 15.92 3.64
N THR A 96 0.77 15.27 3.34
CA THR A 96 1.36 15.33 2.00
C THR A 96 0.91 14.18 1.12
N LEU A 97 0.79 14.46 -0.18
CA LEU A 97 0.49 13.50 -1.24
C LEU A 97 1.75 13.04 -1.93
N GLY A 98 1.82 11.73 -2.09
CA GLY A 98 2.80 11.04 -2.92
C GLY A 98 2.50 11.26 -4.40
N PHE A 99 3.55 11.47 -5.19
CA PHE A 99 3.47 11.47 -6.64
C PHE A 99 4.65 10.70 -7.23
N GLU A 100 4.39 10.01 -8.34
CA GLU A 100 5.42 9.38 -9.14
C GLU A 100 6.03 10.43 -10.09
N GLU A 101 7.36 10.55 -10.08
CA GLU A 101 8.04 11.53 -10.92
C GLU A 101 7.80 11.22 -12.41
N GLY A 102 7.31 12.22 -13.14
CA GLY A 102 6.94 12.06 -14.56
C GLY A 102 5.57 11.42 -14.81
N ALA A 103 4.81 11.06 -13.77
CA ALA A 103 3.43 10.62 -13.93
C ALA A 103 2.53 11.75 -14.45
N LYS A 104 1.59 11.39 -15.33
CA LYS A 104 0.63 12.35 -15.87
C LYS A 104 -0.57 12.46 -14.92
N PRO A 105 -1.09 13.68 -14.67
CA PRO A 105 -2.34 13.84 -13.94
C PRO A 105 -3.47 13.06 -14.59
N HIS A 106 -4.26 12.38 -13.77
CA HIS A 106 -5.47 11.73 -14.24
C HIS A 106 -6.62 12.74 -14.19
N HIS A 107 -7.37 12.89 -15.27
CA HIS A 107 -8.48 13.86 -15.33
C HIS A 107 -9.80 13.32 -14.74
N ARG A 108 -9.82 12.05 -14.34
CA ARG A 108 -11.00 11.41 -13.75
C ARG A 108 -10.77 11.20 -12.27
N SER A 109 -11.74 11.61 -11.47
CA SER A 109 -11.77 11.34 -10.04
C SER A 109 -11.73 9.84 -9.76
N LEU A 110 -11.11 9.48 -8.65
CA LEU A 110 -11.04 8.15 -8.09
C LEU A 110 -12.17 8.01 -7.06
N ARG A 111 -12.98 6.95 -7.15
CA ARG A 111 -14.05 6.70 -6.18
C ARG A 111 -13.68 5.48 -5.37
N VAL A 112 -13.52 5.61 -4.06
CA VAL A 112 -12.98 4.57 -3.19
C VAL A 112 -13.95 4.20 -2.07
N HIS A 113 -13.97 2.92 -1.71
CA HIS A 113 -14.60 2.46 -0.48
C HIS A 113 -13.68 2.76 0.70
N ILE A 114 -14.16 3.58 1.63
CA ILE A 114 -13.54 3.77 2.95
C ILE A 114 -14.03 2.65 3.88
N GLN A 115 -15.35 2.51 3.99
CA GLN A 115 -16.03 1.40 4.65
C GLN A 115 -17.05 0.77 3.68
N SER A 116 -17.31 -0.53 3.86
CA SER A 116 -18.11 -1.32 2.91
C SER A 116 -19.59 -0.93 2.83
N ASP A 117 -20.12 -0.34 3.89
CA ASP A 117 -21.52 0.08 4.05
C ASP A 117 -21.70 1.60 3.90
N GLU A 118 -20.61 2.34 3.65
CA GLU A 118 -20.63 3.77 3.39
C GLU A 118 -20.68 4.09 1.89
N PRO A 119 -21.19 5.27 1.51
CA PRO A 119 -21.05 5.78 0.15
C PRO A 119 -19.58 5.87 -0.26
N LEU A 120 -19.32 5.67 -1.57
CA LEU A 120 -17.99 5.87 -2.14
C LEU A 120 -17.50 7.31 -1.90
N ALA A 121 -16.31 7.44 -1.34
CA ALA A 121 -15.61 8.72 -1.27
C ALA A 121 -15.02 9.06 -2.64
N THR A 122 -15.07 10.33 -3.03
CA THR A 122 -14.48 10.81 -4.29
C THR A 122 -13.18 11.55 -3.98
N LEU A 123 -12.11 11.15 -4.64
CA LEU A 123 -10.79 11.78 -4.63
C LEU A 123 -10.54 12.38 -6.01
N GLU A 124 -10.07 13.63 -6.08
CA GLU A 124 -9.90 14.28 -7.37
C GLU A 124 -8.77 13.63 -8.18
N GLY A 125 -8.98 13.53 -9.49
CA GLY A 125 -8.05 12.80 -10.35
C GLY A 125 -6.64 13.40 -10.38
N ALA A 126 -6.55 14.73 -10.17
CA ALA A 126 -5.28 15.44 -10.09
C ALA A 126 -4.41 15.01 -8.89
N ASP A 127 -5.01 14.34 -7.91
CA ASP A 127 -4.35 13.83 -6.71
C ASP A 127 -3.87 12.39 -6.90
N CYS A 128 -4.44 11.67 -7.88
CA CYS A 128 -4.12 10.28 -8.18
C CYS A 128 -2.90 10.19 -9.11
N LEU A 129 -1.72 10.59 -8.63
CA LEU A 129 -0.47 10.66 -9.41
C LEU A 129 0.43 9.43 -9.30
N VAL A 130 -0.08 8.33 -8.74
CA VAL A 130 0.74 7.15 -8.43
C VAL A 130 0.14 5.93 -9.11
N THR A 131 0.99 5.10 -9.74
CA THR A 131 0.57 3.78 -10.24
C THR A 131 0.47 2.76 -9.09
N PRO A 132 -0.36 1.71 -9.21
CA PRO A 132 -0.40 0.61 -8.24
C PRO A 132 0.96 0.03 -7.87
N GLY A 133 1.88 -0.09 -8.85
CA GLY A 133 3.24 -0.58 -8.60
C GLY A 133 4.05 0.34 -7.70
N TYR A 134 3.97 1.67 -7.89
CA TYR A 134 4.62 2.62 -7.00
C TYR A 134 3.96 2.70 -5.63
N ALA A 135 2.63 2.53 -5.55
CA ALA A 135 1.93 2.45 -4.27
C ALA A 135 2.37 1.21 -3.46
N LEU A 136 2.49 0.06 -4.12
CA LEU A 136 3.00 -1.18 -3.52
C LEU A 136 4.44 -0.98 -3.02
N ARG A 137 5.33 -0.47 -3.87
CA ARG A 137 6.72 -0.16 -3.49
C ARG A 137 6.81 0.81 -2.30
N ALA A 138 5.91 1.79 -2.23
CA ALA A 138 5.86 2.72 -1.10
C ALA A 138 5.42 2.02 0.20
N VAL A 139 4.49 1.08 0.13
CA VAL A 139 4.11 0.26 1.29
C VAL A 139 5.27 -0.65 1.72
N GLU A 140 5.94 -1.31 0.77
CA GLU A 140 7.12 -2.12 1.07
C GLU A 140 8.20 -1.30 1.79
N GLU A 141 8.59 -0.16 1.23
CA GLU A 141 9.60 0.72 1.82
C GLU A 141 9.17 1.23 3.21
N TYR A 142 7.90 1.58 3.40
CA TYR A 142 7.36 1.96 4.70
C TYR A 142 7.44 0.80 5.70
N THR A 143 7.03 -0.41 5.31
CA THR A 143 7.08 -1.58 6.21
C THR A 143 8.50 -1.99 6.59
N GLU A 144 9.47 -1.74 5.72
CA GLU A 144 10.89 -2.00 5.98
C GLU A 144 11.51 -0.95 6.90
N THR A 145 11.17 0.33 6.73
CA THR A 145 11.87 1.45 7.37
C THR A 145 11.10 2.11 8.52
N GLY A 146 9.77 1.96 8.55
CA GLY A 146 8.87 2.74 9.40
C GLY A 146 8.84 4.24 9.08
N ALA A 147 9.51 4.68 8.01
CA ALA A 147 9.67 6.07 7.64
C ALA A 147 8.86 6.42 6.39
N ARG A 148 8.66 7.72 6.14
CA ARG A 148 7.98 8.20 4.92
C ARG A 148 8.70 7.65 3.67
N PRO A 149 8.00 6.97 2.74
CA PRO A 149 8.64 6.37 1.56
C PRO A 149 9.39 7.39 0.71
N GLY A 150 10.66 7.09 0.42
CA GLY A 150 11.53 7.87 -0.45
C GLY A 150 11.36 7.57 -1.93
N CYS A 151 10.69 6.47 -2.31
CA CYS A 151 10.38 6.14 -3.70
C CYS A 151 9.36 7.09 -4.36
N LEU A 152 8.74 7.99 -3.59
CA LEU A 152 7.76 8.97 -4.06
C LEU A 152 8.27 10.40 -3.82
N GLY A 153 7.90 11.31 -4.72
CA GLY A 153 7.91 12.74 -4.41
C GLY A 153 6.72 13.09 -3.50
N TRP A 154 6.85 14.15 -2.68
CA TRP A 154 5.79 14.57 -1.75
C TRP A 154 5.43 16.04 -1.96
N ARG A 155 4.14 16.35 -1.96
CA ARG A 155 3.62 17.72 -2.04
C ARG A 155 2.43 17.93 -1.09
N PRO A 156 2.16 19.16 -0.63
CA PRO A 156 0.97 19.43 0.16
C PRO A 156 -0.33 19.03 -0.56
N TYR A 157 -1.31 18.51 0.19
CA TYR A 157 -2.69 18.33 -0.26
C TYR A 157 -3.39 19.67 -0.54
#